data_AF-A0A800AQK1-F1
#
_entry.id   AF-A0A800AQK1-F1
#
_cell.length_a   1.000
_cell.length_b   1.000
_cell.length_c   1.000
_cell.angle_alpha   90.00
_cell.angle_beta   90.00
_cell.angle_gamma   90.00
#
_symmetry.space_group_name_H-M   'P 1'
#
loop_
_entity.id
_entity.type
_entity.pdbx_description
1 polymer ?
#
loop_
_entity_poly.entity_id
_entity_poly.type
_entity_poly.pdbx_seq_one_letter_code
_entity_poly.pdbx_strand_id
1 'polypeptide(L)'
;MVKCPRCNSKELYKFGKDPKTKKQKYQCINCRCQFKLGDGYGKERNKYPWIPRCPHCSRNMEVYKWRKHFKRLRCKKCNYKFNLYTIPEEVLDYISKFSFGKANFL
;
A
#
# COMPACT_ATOMS: atom_id res chain seq x y z
N MET A 1 -14.58 -15.84 -14.64
CA MET A 1 -15.06 -16.73 -13.55
C MET A 1 -14.53 -16.24 -12.21
N VAL A 2 -15.38 -16.14 -11.19
CA VAL A 2 -15.00 -15.59 -9.87
C VAL A 2 -14.23 -16.65 -9.08
N LYS A 3 -13.11 -16.26 -8.46
CA LYS A 3 -12.32 -17.13 -7.57
C LYS A 3 -12.05 -16.40 -6.26
N CYS A 4 -11.83 -17.17 -5.20
CA CYS A 4 -11.42 -16.62 -3.93
C CYS A 4 -10.07 -15.90 -4.08
N PRO A 5 -9.97 -14.61 -3.72
CA PRO A 5 -8.71 -13.87 -3.84
C PRO A 5 -7.64 -14.33 -2.83
N ARG A 6 -8.03 -15.09 -1.80
CA ARG A 6 -7.12 -15.58 -0.76
C ARG A 6 -6.54 -16.96 -1.09
N CYS A 7 -7.36 -17.90 -1.54
CA CYS A 7 -6.95 -19.30 -1.77
C CYS A 7 -7.18 -19.81 -3.19
N ASN A 8 -7.60 -18.94 -4.11
CA ASN A 8 -7.87 -19.26 -5.52
C ASN A 8 -8.95 -20.33 -5.78
N SER A 9 -9.65 -20.81 -4.73
CA SER A 9 -10.76 -21.76 -4.86
C SER A 9 -11.91 -21.17 -5.67
N LYS A 10 -12.56 -22.04 -6.45
CA LYS A 10 -13.78 -21.74 -7.22
C LYS A 10 -15.05 -21.97 -6.40
N GLU A 11 -14.93 -22.60 -5.23
CA GLU A 11 -16.04 -22.95 -4.35
C GLU A 11 -16.46 -21.73 -3.51
N LEU A 12 -17.49 -21.06 -3.99
CA LEU A 12 -17.97 -19.78 -3.50
C LEU A 12 -19.50 -19.81 -3.38
N TYR A 13 -20.05 -19.15 -2.36
CA TYR A 13 -21.49 -18.86 -2.28
C TYR A 13 -21.77 -17.36 -2.20
N LYS A 14 -22.99 -16.98 -2.60
CA LYS A 14 -23.47 -15.59 -2.51
C LYS A 14 -23.77 -15.26 -1.05
N PHE A 15 -23.02 -14.33 -0.48
CA PHE A 15 -23.17 -13.88 0.92
C PHE A 15 -24.04 -12.61 1.05
N GLY A 16 -24.95 -12.41 0.10
CA GLY A 16 -25.77 -11.19 0.01
C GLY A 16 -25.09 -10.04 -0.74
N LYS A 17 -25.62 -8.82 -0.58
CA LYS A 17 -25.15 -7.62 -1.28
C LYS A 17 -24.56 -6.61 -0.29
N ASP A 18 -23.66 -5.77 -0.78
CA ASP A 18 -23.15 -4.64 -0.03
C ASP A 18 -24.25 -3.59 0.20
N PRO A 19 -24.46 -3.10 1.43
CA PRO A 19 -25.53 -2.14 1.70
C PRO A 19 -25.35 -0.81 0.95
N LYS A 20 -24.09 -0.36 0.80
CA LYS A 20 -23.73 0.95 0.20
C LYS A 20 -23.65 0.88 -1.32
N THR A 21 -22.92 -0.10 -1.85
CA THR A 21 -22.64 -0.20 -3.29
C THR A 21 -23.61 -1.13 -4.03
N LYS A 22 -24.47 -1.87 -3.31
CA LYS A 22 -25.38 -2.91 -3.83
C LYS A 22 -24.68 -4.03 -4.62
N LYS A 23 -23.35 -4.09 -4.61
CA LYS A 23 -22.54 -5.12 -5.27
C LYS A 23 -22.67 -6.47 -4.57
N GLN A 24 -22.59 -7.55 -5.34
CA GLN A 24 -22.62 -8.92 -4.82
C GLN A 24 -21.39 -9.20 -3.93
N LYS A 25 -21.64 -9.71 -2.71
CA LYS A 25 -20.63 -10.30 -1.84
C LYS A 25 -20.56 -11.81 -2.07
N TYR A 26 -19.36 -12.34 -2.10
CA TYR A 26 -19.07 -13.76 -2.20
C TYR A 26 -18.38 -14.20 -0.91
N GLN A 27 -18.63 -15.42 -0.46
CA GLN A 27 -17.82 -16.05 0.57
C GLN A 27 -17.25 -17.36 0.05
N CYS A 28 -15.95 -17.56 0.24
CA CYS A 28 -15.30 -18.82 -0.07
C CYS A 28 -15.66 -19.88 0.96
N ILE A 29 -16.02 -21.07 0.49
CA ILE A 29 -16.36 -22.21 1.35
C ILE A 29 -15.11 -22.67 2.11
N ASN A 30 -13.96 -22.75 1.42
CA ASN A 30 -12.75 -23.38 1.95
C ASN A 30 -12.02 -22.52 2.99
N CYS A 31 -11.89 -21.21 2.74
CA CYS A 31 -11.14 -20.33 3.63
C CYS A 31 -11.99 -19.27 4.35
N ARG A 32 -13.32 -19.35 4.18
CA ARG A 32 -14.33 -18.42 4.75
C ARG A 32 -14.12 -16.94 4.42
N CYS A 33 -13.19 -16.60 3.50
CA CYS A 33 -12.94 -15.23 3.08
C CYS A 33 -14.18 -14.67 2.35
N GLN A 34 -14.75 -13.61 2.88
CA GLN A 34 -15.78 -12.81 2.21
C GLN A 34 -15.10 -11.78 1.31
N PHE A 35 -15.63 -11.55 0.10
CA PHE A 35 -15.12 -10.57 -0.85
C PHE A 35 -16.14 -10.04 -1.84
N LYS A 36 -15.79 -8.93 -2.50
CA LYS A 36 -16.57 -8.27 -3.55
C LYS A 36 -15.72 -8.11 -4.80
N LEU A 37 -16.33 -8.27 -5.96
CA LEU A 37 -15.67 -8.00 -7.23
C LEU A 37 -15.42 -6.50 -7.38
N GLY A 38 -14.19 -6.14 -7.76
CA GLY A 38 -13.79 -4.74 -7.97
C GLY A 38 -13.43 -3.95 -6.71
N ASP A 39 -13.58 -4.51 -5.50
CA ASP A 39 -13.16 -3.84 -4.25
C ASP A 39 -11.65 -3.92 -4.00
N GLY A 40 -10.87 -4.42 -4.96
CA GLY A 40 -9.42 -4.51 -4.83
C GLY A 40 -9.01 -5.44 -3.70
N TYR A 41 -9.65 -6.60 -3.55
CA TYR A 41 -9.18 -7.64 -2.64
C TYR A 41 -7.71 -7.95 -2.94
N GLY A 42 -6.82 -7.56 -2.02
CA GLY A 42 -5.36 -7.68 -2.16
C GLY A 42 -4.62 -6.36 -2.37
N LYS A 43 -5.30 -5.25 -2.68
CA LYS A 43 -4.69 -3.91 -2.61
C LYS A 43 -5.20 -3.26 -1.34
N GLU A 44 -4.48 -3.44 -0.24
CA GLU A 44 -4.30 -2.30 0.65
C GLU A 44 -3.83 -1.18 -0.26
N ARG A 45 -4.73 -0.25 -0.62
CA ARG A 45 -4.32 0.99 -1.25
C ARG A 45 -3.45 1.63 -0.19
N ASN A 46 -2.14 1.38 -0.25
CA ASN A 46 -1.16 2.17 0.48
C ASN A 46 -1.53 3.59 0.08
N LYS A 47 -2.17 4.32 1.00
CA LYS A 47 -2.68 5.67 0.75
C LYS A 47 -1.57 6.57 0.19
N TYR A 48 -0.32 6.15 0.46
CA TYR A 48 0.91 6.78 0.09
C TYR A 48 1.87 5.72 -0.49
N PRO A 49 1.79 5.42 -1.81
CA PRO A 49 2.64 4.42 -2.45
C PRO A 49 4.14 4.75 -2.40
N TRP A 50 4.49 6.02 -2.17
CA TRP A 50 5.86 6.49 -1.99
C TRP A 50 6.46 6.20 -0.60
N ILE A 51 5.68 5.68 0.35
CA ILE A 51 6.23 5.36 1.68
C ILE A 51 7.15 4.14 1.55
N PRO A 52 8.43 4.25 1.94
CA PRO A 52 9.36 3.13 1.83
C PRO A 52 9.03 2.03 2.83
N ARG A 53 9.56 0.84 2.54
CA ARG A 53 9.52 -0.30 3.47
C ARG A 53 10.50 -0.06 4.62
N CYS A 54 10.23 -0.66 5.77
CA CYS A 54 11.08 -0.54 6.94
C CYS A 54 12.46 -1.18 6.68
N PRO A 55 13.58 -0.49 6.95
CA PRO A 55 14.92 -1.03 6.70
C PRO A 55 15.28 -2.22 7.61
N HIS A 56 14.62 -2.37 8.77
CA HIS A 56 14.93 -3.47 9.71
C HIS A 56 14.15 -4.75 9.46
N CYS A 57 12.92 -4.67 8.92
CA CYS A 57 12.04 -5.83 8.81
C CYS A 57 11.28 -5.91 7.49
N SER A 58 11.59 -5.00 6.56
CA SER A 58 11.03 -4.92 5.22
C SER A 58 9.51 -4.92 5.16
N ARG A 59 8.80 -4.49 6.22
CA ARG A 59 7.33 -4.33 6.25
C ARG A 59 6.90 -2.90 5.86
N ASN A 60 5.63 -2.74 5.51
CA ASN A 60 5.04 -1.42 5.26
C ASN A 60 5.22 -0.51 6.48
N MET A 61 5.57 0.75 6.21
CA MET A 61 5.55 1.82 7.21
C MET A 61 4.28 2.64 7.04
N GLU A 62 3.92 3.39 8.08
CA GLU A 62 2.79 4.32 8.07
C GLU A 62 3.22 5.72 8.50
N VAL A 63 2.46 6.74 8.10
CA VAL A 63 2.66 8.09 8.62
C VAL A 63 2.18 8.14 10.07
N TYR A 64 3.12 8.33 10.99
CA TYR A 64 2.84 8.44 12.43
C TYR A 64 2.53 9.88 12.84
N LYS A 65 3.25 10.87 12.30
CA LYS A 65 2.99 12.31 12.55
C LYS A 65 3.27 13.15 11.31
N TRP A 66 2.42 14.14 11.09
CA TRP A 66 2.65 15.22 10.13
C TRP A 66 3.28 16.41 10.85
N ARG A 67 4.38 16.95 10.32
CA ARG A 67 5.03 18.17 10.79
C ARG A 67 5.18 19.13 9.61
N LYS A 68 5.46 20.41 9.91
CA LYS A 68 5.57 21.48 8.90
C LYS A 68 6.57 21.15 7.78
N HIS A 69 7.71 20.54 8.11
CA HIS A 69 8.81 20.30 7.16
C HIS A 69 9.10 18.82 6.88
N PHE A 70 8.40 17.91 7.56
CA PHE A 70 8.63 16.48 7.40
C PHE A 70 7.43 15.65 7.83
N LYS A 71 7.39 14.42 7.35
CA LYS A 71 6.45 13.38 7.78
C LYS A 71 7.24 12.36 8.57
N ARG A 72 6.83 12.08 9.81
CA ARG A 72 7.44 11.00 10.60
C ARG A 72 6.76 9.68 10.25
N LEU A 73 7.54 8.73 9.77
CA LEU A 73 7.07 7.38 9.46
C LEU A 73 7.40 6.43 10.62
N ARG A 74 6.56 5.43 10.84
CA ARG A 74 6.75 4.37 11.86
C ARG A 74 6.45 3.00 11.27
N CYS A 75 7.26 2.01 11.62
CA CYS A 75 6.93 0.60 11.39
C CYS A 75 6.09 0.07 12.55
N LYS A 76 4.92 -0.52 12.28
CA LYS A 76 4.08 -1.12 13.33
C LYS A 76 4.71 -2.35 13.99
N LYS A 77 5.61 -3.08 13.29
CA LYS A 77 6.16 -4.33 13.79
C LYS A 77 7.36 -4.13 14.72
N CYS A 78 8.35 -3.34 14.30
CA CYS A 78 9.59 -3.13 15.06
C CYS A 78 9.69 -1.74 15.71
N ASN A 79 8.68 -0.88 15.56
CA ASN A 79 8.67 0.49 16.08
C ASN A 79 9.78 1.43 15.58
N TYR A 80 10.56 1.01 14.59
CA TYR A 80 11.53 1.88 13.91
C TYR A 80 10.82 3.12 13.33
N LYS A 81 11.46 4.28 13.47
CA LYS A 81 10.95 5.58 13.04
C LYS A 81 12.02 6.28 12.21
N PHE A 82 11.59 6.95 11.14
CA PHE A 82 12.44 7.90 10.43
C PHE A 82 11.62 9.09 9.93
N ASN A 83 12.28 10.21 9.63
CA ASN A 83 11.63 11.40 9.11
C ASN A 83 11.82 11.45 7.58
N LEU A 84 10.73 11.59 6.84
CA LEU A 84 10.73 11.89 5.41
C LEU A 84 10.57 13.39 5.25
N TYR A 85 11.66 14.09 4.92
CA TYR A 85 11.66 15.53 4.69
C TYR A 85 10.99 15.87 3.36
N THR A 86 10.17 16.90 3.35
CA THR A 86 9.69 17.48 2.09
C THR A 86 10.80 18.35 1.55
N ILE A 87 11.43 17.90 0.46
CA ILE A 87 12.42 18.71 -0.26
C ILE A 87 11.63 19.82 -0.99
N PRO A 88 11.98 21.11 -0.81
CA PRO A 88 11.39 22.19 -1.60
C PRO A 88 11.60 21.95 -3.10
N GLU A 89 10.63 22.33 -3.92
CA GLU A 89 10.66 22.09 -5.36
C GLU A 89 11.88 22.74 -6.04
N GLU A 90 12.28 23.92 -5.55
CA GLU A 90 13.50 24.65 -5.94
C GLU A 90 14.78 23.82 -5.75
N VAL A 91 14.84 23.03 -4.67
CA VAL A 91 16.00 22.17 -4.37
C VAL A 91 15.99 20.92 -5.25
N LEU A 92 14.81 20.40 -5.60
CA LEU A 92 14.69 19.30 -6.56
C LEU A 92 15.14 19.72 -7.97
N ASP A 93 14.73 20.91 -8.42
CA ASP A 93 15.18 21.50 -9.68
C ASP A 93 16.72 21.64 -9.70
N TYR A 94 17.29 22.22 -8.63
CA TYR A 94 18.74 22.30 -8.47
C TYR A 94 19.41 20.93 -8.57
N ILE A 95 18.99 19.93 -7.78
CA ILE A 95 19.60 18.58 -7.79
C ILE A 95 19.48 17.90 -9.16
N SER A 96 18.36 18.08 -9.86
CA SER A 96 18.15 17.50 -11.18
C SER A 96 19.16 18.00 -12.22
N LYS A 97 19.58 19.27 -12.12
CA LYS A 97 20.59 19.89 -12.99
C LYS A 97 21.99 19.31 -12.77
N PHE A 98 22.30 18.81 -11.58
CA PHE A 98 23.59 18.18 -11.27
C PHE A 98 23.63 16.66 -11.53
N SER A 99 22.48 16.01 -11.67
CA SER A 99 22.42 14.53 -11.74
C SER A 99 22.63 13.95 -13.16
N PHE A 100 22.85 14.77 -14.19
CA PHE A 100 23.21 14.33 -15.54
C PHE A 100 24.71 14.02 -15.70
N GLY A 101 25.26 13.20 -14.79
CA GLY A 101 26.67 12.84 -14.79
C GLY A 101 26.93 11.45 -14.20
N LYS A 102 26.83 10.42 -15.05
CA LYS A 102 27.39 9.06 -14.91
C LYS A 102 26.84 8.15 -13.79
N ALA A 103 26.16 7.08 -14.21
CA ALA A 103 26.61 5.71 -13.95
C ALA A 103 25.87 4.73 -14.88
N ASN A 104 26.62 4.14 -15.83
CA ASN A 104 26.23 2.92 -16.51
C ASN A 104 26.24 1.78 -15.47
N PHE A 105 25.11 1.12 -15.26
CA PHE A 105 25.09 -0.16 -14.55
C PHE A 105 25.33 -1.26 -15.58
N LEU A 106 26.57 -1.79 -15.60
CA LEU A 106 26.86 -3.14 -16.06
C LEU A 106 26.36 -4.16 -15.04
#